data_AF-A0A4R3EA94-F1
#
_entry.id   AF-A0A4R3EA94-F1
#
_cell.length_a   1.000
_cell.length_b   1.000
_cell.length_c   1.000
_cell.angle_alpha   90.00
_cell.angle_beta   90.00
_cell.angle_gamma   90.00
#
_symmetry.space_group_name_H-M   'P 1'
#
loop_
_entity.id
_entity.type
_entity.pdbx_description
1 polymer ?
#
loop_
_entity_poly.entity_id
_entity_poly.type
_entity_poly.pdbx_seq_one_letter_code
_entity_poly.pdbx_strand_id
1 'polypeptide(L)'
;MPNGKPGDHPYTDITIHGQDVFGLGIDAKIRRIEAEGSLELINVAGTLAGSWPWLDRGPANPHGLAMIVDSLIKLLEAQKRTDT
;
A
#
# COMPACT_ATOMS: atom_id res chain seq x y z
N MET A 1 7.49 -7.79 -14.30
CA MET A 1 6.90 -7.99 -12.96
C MET A 1 7.35 -9.35 -12.46
N PRO A 2 7.61 -9.54 -11.16
CA PRO A 2 7.75 -10.88 -10.61
C PRO A 2 6.45 -11.67 -10.88
N ASN A 3 6.50 -13.00 -10.89
CA ASN A 3 5.53 -13.87 -11.56
C ASN A 3 4.12 -13.92 -10.92
N GLY A 4 3.76 -12.95 -10.07
CA GLY A 4 2.44 -12.80 -9.45
C GLY A 4 2.15 -13.84 -8.37
N LYS A 5 3.16 -14.59 -7.91
CA LYS A 5 2.96 -15.59 -6.87
C LYS A 5 2.89 -14.92 -5.50
N PRO A 6 2.16 -15.50 -4.54
CA PRO A 6 2.21 -15.04 -3.15
C PRO A 6 3.66 -14.99 -2.64
N GLY A 7 4.05 -13.87 -2.01
CA GLY A 7 5.39 -13.62 -1.50
C GLY A 7 6.35 -12.96 -2.51
N ASP A 8 5.93 -12.74 -3.76
CA ASP A 8 6.76 -12.08 -4.78
C ASP A 8 6.86 -10.56 -4.55
N HIS A 9 5.79 -9.94 -4.05
CA HIS A 9 5.72 -8.50 -3.83
C HIS A 9 4.65 -8.14 -2.79
N PRO A 10 5.00 -7.41 -1.70
CA PRO A 10 4.07 -7.05 -0.62
C PRO A 10 2.76 -6.42 -1.12
N TYR A 11 2.85 -5.55 -2.13
CA TYR A 11 1.66 -4.93 -2.72
C TYR A 11 0.67 -5.95 -3.29
N THR A 12 1.13 -6.89 -4.13
CA THR A 12 0.24 -7.90 -4.72
C THR A 12 -0.25 -8.90 -3.68
N ASP A 13 0.56 -9.18 -2.65
CA ASP A 13 0.14 -10.00 -1.51
C ASP A 13 -1.06 -9.37 -0.79
N ILE A 14 -1.06 -8.05 -0.66
CA ILE A 14 -2.15 -7.29 -0.04
C ILE A 14 -3.38 -7.17 -0.96
N THR A 15 -3.18 -6.80 -2.23
CA THR A 15 -4.27 -6.39 -3.13
C THR A 15 -4.89 -7.54 -3.91
N ILE A 16 -4.08 -8.52 -4.32
CA ILE A 16 -4.54 -9.68 -5.12
C ILE A 16 -4.77 -10.88 -4.21
N HIS A 17 -3.84 -11.16 -3.30
CA HIS A 17 -3.89 -12.37 -2.46
C HIS A 17 -4.59 -12.15 -1.11
N GLY A 18 -4.96 -10.91 -0.79
CA GLY A 18 -5.74 -10.57 0.41
C GLY A 18 -5.00 -10.81 1.73
N GLN A 19 -3.67 -10.86 1.73
CA GLN A 19 -2.86 -11.09 2.91
C GLN A 19 -2.69 -9.81 3.74
N ASP A 20 -2.59 -9.97 5.05
CA ASP A 20 -2.21 -8.89 5.97
C ASP A 20 -0.69 -8.94 6.18
N VAL A 21 0.02 -8.04 5.50
CA VAL A 21 1.48 -8.08 5.35
C VAL A 21 2.16 -7.12 6.31
N PHE A 22 1.64 -5.91 6.45
CA PHE A 22 2.24 -4.85 7.28
C PHE A 22 1.54 -4.64 8.63
N GLY A 23 0.25 -4.96 8.73
CA GLY A 23 -0.56 -4.72 9.93
C GLY A 23 -0.89 -3.24 10.16
N LEU A 24 -1.34 -2.89 11.38
CA LEU A 24 -1.69 -1.51 11.79
C LEU A 24 -2.68 -0.78 10.86
N GLY A 25 -3.54 -1.53 10.17
CA GLY A 25 -4.48 -0.99 9.18
C GLY A 25 -3.80 -0.45 7.90
N ILE A 26 -2.51 -0.69 7.70
CA ILE A 26 -1.76 -0.32 6.49
C ILE A 26 -2.32 -1.08 5.29
N ASP A 27 -2.51 -2.40 5.41
CA ASP A 27 -2.97 -3.25 4.31
C ASP A 27 -4.38 -2.85 3.84
N ALA A 28 -5.27 -2.55 4.79
CA ALA A 28 -6.62 -2.05 4.49
C ALA A 28 -6.58 -0.72 3.71
N LYS A 29 -5.68 0.19 4.07
CA LYS A 29 -5.51 1.47 3.36
C LYS A 29 -4.89 1.26 1.97
N ILE A 30 -3.94 0.34 1.83
CA ILE A 30 -3.37 -0.03 0.52
C ILE A 30 -4.46 -0.62 -0.39
N ARG A 31 -5.32 -1.52 0.11
CA ARG A 31 -6.48 -2.04 -0.64
C ARG A 31 -7.44 -0.92 -1.06
N ARG A 32 -7.67 0.06 -0.20
CA ARG A 32 -8.49 1.25 -0.54
C ARG A 32 -7.86 2.07 -1.66
N ILE A 33 -6.54 2.29 -1.62
CA ILE A 33 -5.82 3.02 -2.68
C ILE A 33 -5.91 2.26 -4.01
N GLU A 34 -5.77 0.94 -4.02
CA GLU A 34 -5.94 0.12 -5.23
C GLU A 34 -7.35 0.23 -5.81
N ALA A 35 -8.38 0.20 -4.97
CA ALA A 35 -9.76 0.21 -5.43
C ALA A 35 -10.23 1.60 -5.91
N GLU A 36 -9.69 2.68 -5.35
CA GLU A 36 -10.25 4.03 -5.50
C GLU A 36 -9.28 5.05 -6.10
N GLY A 37 -7.97 4.77 -6.13
CA GLY A 37 -6.93 5.73 -6.50
C GLY A 37 -6.71 5.87 -7.99
N SER A 38 -6.09 6.99 -8.37
CA SER A 38 -5.55 7.13 -9.73
C SER A 38 -4.39 6.16 -9.96
N LEU A 39 -4.09 5.88 -11.23
CA LEU A 39 -2.98 4.99 -11.60
C LEU A 39 -1.64 5.47 -11.00
N GLU A 40 -1.41 6.78 -10.93
CA GLU A 40 -0.22 7.36 -10.29
C GLU A 40 -0.17 7.03 -8.80
N LEU A 41 -1.29 7.15 -8.09
CA LEU A 41 -1.33 6.88 -6.65
C LEU A 41 -1.15 5.38 -6.35
N ILE A 42 -1.74 4.53 -7.18
CA ILE A 42 -1.54 3.07 -7.17
C ILE A 42 -0.07 2.72 -7.35
N ASN A 43 0.60 3.32 -8.34
CA ASN A 43 2.02 3.08 -8.61
C ASN A 43 2.92 3.55 -7.44
N VAL A 44 2.61 4.68 -6.82
CA VAL A 44 3.33 5.17 -5.63
C VAL A 44 3.14 4.22 -4.46
N ALA A 45 1.92 3.77 -4.18
CA ALA A 45 1.64 2.81 -3.11
C ALA A 45 2.34 1.46 -3.36
N GLY A 46 2.36 0.98 -4.60
CA GLY A 46 3.08 -0.21 -5.02
C GLY A 46 4.59 -0.08 -4.78
N THR A 47 5.19 1.02 -5.23
CA THR A 47 6.63 1.28 -5.05
C THR A 47 7.00 1.37 -3.57
N LEU A 48 6.18 2.06 -2.78
CA LEU A 48 6.35 2.18 -1.33
C LEU A 48 6.32 0.80 -0.66
N ALA A 49 5.30 -0.01 -0.92
CA ALA A 49 5.15 -1.34 -0.33
C ALA A 49 6.28 -2.29 -0.75
N GLY A 50 6.69 -2.24 -2.02
CA GLY A 50 7.77 -3.09 -2.55
C GLY A 50 9.16 -2.71 -2.05
N SER A 51 9.39 -1.42 -1.78
CA SER A 51 10.70 -0.91 -1.37
C SER A 51 10.84 -0.73 0.14
N TRP A 52 9.79 -0.99 0.92
CA TRP A 52 9.83 -0.78 2.36
C TRP A 52 10.82 -1.76 3.02
N PRO A 53 11.73 -1.29 3.88
CA PRO A 53 12.71 -2.16 4.50
C PRO A 53 12.06 -3.18 5.45
N TRP A 54 12.62 -4.40 5.46
CA TRP A 54 12.17 -5.52 6.28
C TRP A 54 13.23 -5.89 7.33
N LEU A 55 12.76 -6.28 8.51
CA LEU A 55 13.54 -6.94 9.57
C LEU A 55 13.07 -8.39 9.71
N ASP A 56 13.79 -9.21 10.47
CA ASP A 56 13.57 -10.66 10.62
C ASP A 56 12.13 -11.09 10.95
N ARG A 57 11.29 -10.18 11.48
CA ARG A 57 9.89 -10.48 11.86
C ARG A 57 8.85 -9.49 11.34
N GLY A 58 9.19 -8.60 10.39
CA GLY A 58 8.22 -7.64 9.86
C GLY A 58 8.82 -6.36 9.27
N PRO A 59 7.97 -5.39 8.85
CA PRO A 59 8.45 -4.13 8.30
C PRO A 59 9.27 -3.35 9.33
N ALA A 60 10.38 -2.75 8.89
CA ALA A 60 11.11 -1.79 9.71
C ALA A 60 10.25 -0.53 9.90
N ASN A 61 10.17 -0.02 11.13
CA ASN A 61 9.39 1.19 11.45
C ASN A 61 7.94 1.19 10.88
N PRO A 62 7.06 0.27 11.34
CA PRO A 62 5.68 0.17 10.85
C PRO A 62 4.85 1.44 11.11
N HIS A 63 5.17 2.21 12.15
CA HIS A 63 4.51 3.49 12.42
C HIS A 63 4.84 4.54 11.34
N GLY A 64 6.10 4.61 10.90
CA GLY A 64 6.50 5.49 9.80
C GLY A 64 5.80 5.13 8.49
N LEU A 65 5.67 3.84 8.19
CA LEU A 65 4.91 3.37 7.03
C LEU A 65 3.44 3.81 7.13
N ALA A 66 2.81 3.61 8.29
CA ALA A 66 1.43 4.01 8.52
C ALA A 66 1.21 5.52 8.28
N MET A 67 2.12 6.38 8.74
CA MET A 67 2.02 7.83 8.52
C MET A 67 2.10 8.23 7.04
N ILE A 68 2.97 7.55 6.27
CA ILE A 68 3.09 7.79 4.83
C ILE A 68 1.81 7.34 4.12
N VAL A 69 1.32 6.14 4.44
CA VAL A 69 0.08 5.61 3.85
C VAL A 69 -1.13 6.48 4.23
N ASP A 70 -1.19 7.02 5.45
CA ASP A 70 -2.21 8.00 5.84
C ASP A 70 -2.15 9.28 4.99
N SER A 71 -0.94 9.71 4.62
CA SER A 71 -0.77 10.86 3.73
C SER A 71 -1.25 10.55 2.30
N LEU A 72 -1.02 9.32 1.80
CA LEU A 72 -1.57 8.88 0.52
C LEU A 72 -3.11 8.82 0.53
N ILE A 73 -3.72 8.39 1.63
CA ILE A 73 -5.18 8.42 1.80
C ILE A 73 -5.73 9.85 1.75
N LYS A 74 -5.05 10.82 2.38
CA LYS A 74 -5.46 12.23 2.27
C LYS A 74 -5.39 12.75 0.84
N LEU A 75 -4.42 12.29 0.05
CA LEU A 75 -4.32 12.64 -1.38
C LEU A 75 -5.45 12.02 -2.19
N LEU A 76 -5.77 10.74 -1.95
CA LEU A 76 -6.94 10.08 -2.53
C LEU A 76 -8.23 10.88 -2.25
N GLU A 77 -8.44 11.30 -1.00
CA GLU A 77 -9.61 12.09 -0.59
C GLU A 77 -9.61 13.51 -1.19
N ALA A 78 -8.44 14.07 -1.47
CA ALA A 78 -8.34 15.34 -2.20
C ALA A 78 -8.72 15.18 -3.68
N GLN A 79 -8.24 14.14 -4.36
CA GLN A 79 -8.58 13.84 -5.76
C GLN A 79 -10.10 13.74 -5.94
N LYS A 80 -10.77 12.97 -5.08
CA LYS A 80 -12.23 12.78 -5.13
C LYS A 80 -13.03 14.08 -4.99
N ARG A 81 -12.52 15.06 -4.25
CA ARG A 81 -13.18 16.37 -4.08
C ARG A 81 -13.05 17.28 -5.31
N THR A 82 -12.06 17.03 -6.16
CA THR A 82 -11.86 17.81 -7.39
C THR A 82 -12.69 17.27 -8.56
N ASP A 83 -13.07 15.98 -8.50
CA ASP A 83 -13.91 15.32 -9.51
C ASP A 83 -15.43 15.53 -9.28
N THR A 84 -15.82 16.30 -8.24
CA THR A 84 -17.23 16.62 -7.90
C THR A 84 -17.54 18.08 -8.17
#